data_AF-A0A8M8UUV6-F1
#
_entry.id   AF-A0A8M8UUV6-F1
#
_cell.length_a   1.000
_cell.length_b   1.000
_cell.length_c   1.000
_cell.angle_alpha   90.00
_cell.angle_beta   90.00
_cell.angle_gamma   90.00
#
_symmetry.space_group_name_H-M   'P 1'
#
loop_
_entity.id
_entity.type
_entity.pdbx_description
1 polymer ?
#
loop_
_entity_poly.entity_id
_entity_poly.type
_entity_poly.pdbx_seq_one_letter_code
_entity_poly.pdbx_strand_id
1 'polypeptide(L)'
;MSPACSVLLASYAAALLRKMSFFSDFFRHSLAHHVITGLFTLLLLDKQVMAHPEPPTAMNLYQPNSATRKPRILLAASGSVAAIKFANLCHCFSEWAEVKAVATKASLHFIDRVSFPKDVTVYTDEDEWSMWKKIGDNVLHIELRRWADIMVIAPLSANTLGKIAGGLCDNLLTCIVRAWDYSKPMFVAPAMNTFMWNNPFTERHLMVIDDLGISLIPPVTKRLACGDYGNGAMAEPSLIYSTVRIFYENREQSNGGNV
;
A
#
# COMPACT_ATOMS: atom_id res chain seq x y z
N MET A 1 -29.33 3.15 -38.88
CA MET A 1 -28.41 3.72 -37.87
C MET A 1 -27.19 4.26 -38.61
N SER A 2 -26.75 5.49 -38.30
CA SER A 2 -25.63 6.14 -39.01
C SER A 2 -24.32 5.36 -38.82
N PRO A 3 -23.44 5.24 -39.83
CA PRO A 3 -22.14 4.57 -39.73
C PRO A 3 -21.27 5.11 -38.58
N ALA A 4 -21.46 6.38 -38.18
CA ALA A 4 -20.77 7.00 -37.05
C ALA A 4 -21.15 6.39 -35.69
N CYS A 5 -22.37 5.88 -35.54
CA CYS A 5 -22.86 5.29 -34.28
C CYS A 5 -22.28 3.89 -34.04
N SER A 6 -22.08 3.11 -35.11
CA SER A 6 -21.46 1.77 -35.08
C SER A 6 -19.97 1.81 -34.74
N VAL A 7 -19.23 2.82 -35.21
CA VAL A 7 -17.79 2.98 -34.90
C VAL A 7 -17.58 3.42 -33.44
N LEU A 8 -18.47 4.25 -32.90
CA LEU A 8 -18.43 4.67 -31.49
C LEU A 8 -18.71 3.48 -30.55
N LEU A 9 -19.72 2.67 -30.85
CA LEU A 9 -20.03 1.48 -30.04
C LEU A 9 -18.91 0.44 -30.09
N ALA A 10 -18.31 0.20 -31.26
CA ALA A 10 -17.19 -0.74 -31.38
C ALA A 10 -15.94 -0.26 -30.61
N SER A 11 -15.65 1.03 -30.64
CA SER A 11 -14.54 1.63 -29.87
C SER A 11 -14.78 1.55 -28.36
N TYR A 12 -16.03 1.75 -27.93
CA TYR A 12 -16.42 1.65 -26.52
C TYR A 12 -16.38 0.20 -26.02
N ALA A 13 -16.87 -0.77 -26.82
CA ALA A 13 -16.81 -2.19 -26.51
C ALA A 13 -15.35 -2.71 -26.46
N ALA A 14 -14.50 -2.27 -27.38
CA ALA A 14 -13.07 -2.59 -27.36
C ALA A 14 -12.34 -1.99 -26.14
N ALA A 15 -12.72 -0.79 -25.70
CA ALA A 15 -12.19 -0.18 -24.48
C ALA A 15 -12.66 -0.92 -23.22
N LEU A 16 -13.91 -1.39 -23.17
CA LEU A 16 -14.43 -2.22 -22.07
C LEU A 16 -13.73 -3.58 -22.02
N LEU A 17 -13.54 -4.24 -23.16
CA LEU A 17 -12.86 -5.55 -23.23
C LEU A 17 -11.38 -5.45 -22.83
N ARG A 18 -10.66 -4.40 -23.26
CA ARG A 18 -9.29 -4.13 -22.80
C ARG A 18 -9.20 -3.83 -21.31
N LYS A 19 -10.19 -3.12 -20.75
CA LYS A 19 -10.27 -2.89 -19.30
C LYS A 19 -10.54 -4.18 -18.52
N MET A 20 -11.45 -5.03 -18.99
CA MET A 20 -11.72 -6.31 -18.34
C MET A 20 -10.51 -7.25 -18.38
N SER A 21 -9.76 -7.27 -19.50
CA SER A 21 -8.51 -8.03 -19.59
C SER A 21 -7.40 -7.43 -18.71
N PHE A 22 -7.25 -6.10 -18.69
CA PHE A 22 -6.27 -5.42 -17.83
C PHE A 22 -6.51 -5.70 -16.35
N PHE A 23 -7.74 -5.61 -15.84
CA PHE A 23 -8.01 -5.96 -14.45
C PHE A 23 -7.74 -7.45 -14.20
N SER A 24 -8.16 -8.35 -15.10
CA SER A 24 -7.80 -9.77 -15.01
C SER A 24 -6.28 -10.00 -14.98
N ASP A 25 -5.50 -9.28 -15.80
CA ASP A 25 -4.06 -9.46 -15.92
C ASP A 25 -3.27 -8.80 -14.80
N PHE A 26 -3.75 -7.66 -14.30
CA PHE A 26 -3.28 -7.01 -13.07
C PHE A 26 -3.51 -7.93 -11.85
N PHE A 27 -4.70 -8.53 -11.74
CA PHE A 27 -4.99 -9.53 -10.71
C PHE A 27 -4.17 -10.82 -10.91
N ARG A 28 -3.87 -11.23 -12.14
CA ARG A 28 -3.05 -12.43 -12.44
C ARG A 28 -1.56 -12.21 -12.20
N HIS A 29 -0.98 -11.05 -12.53
CA HIS A 29 0.44 -10.75 -12.30
C HIS A 29 0.75 -10.62 -10.80
N SER A 30 -0.16 -10.03 -10.03
CA SER A 30 -0.07 -9.97 -8.56
C SER A 30 -0.04 -11.36 -7.91
N LEU A 31 -0.77 -12.35 -8.46
CA LEU A 31 -0.70 -13.75 -8.02
C LEU A 31 0.51 -14.53 -8.58
N ALA A 32 0.96 -14.24 -9.80
CA ALA A 32 2.03 -14.99 -10.46
C ALA A 32 3.42 -14.73 -9.85
N HIS A 33 3.68 -13.53 -9.34
CA HIS A 33 4.96 -13.20 -8.68
C HIS A 33 5.19 -13.94 -7.36
N HIS A 34 4.17 -14.58 -6.77
CA HIS A 34 4.30 -15.38 -5.55
C HIS A 34 4.56 -16.88 -5.79
N VAL A 35 4.44 -17.37 -7.03
CA VAL A 35 4.56 -18.82 -7.32
C VAL A 35 5.94 -19.17 -7.91
N ILE A 36 6.66 -18.22 -8.51
CA ILE A 36 7.84 -18.51 -9.34
C ILE A 36 9.17 -18.54 -8.54
N THR A 37 9.22 -18.03 -7.31
CA THR A 37 10.43 -18.03 -6.47
C THR A 37 10.68 -19.33 -5.69
N GLY A 38 9.80 -20.33 -5.79
CA GLY A 38 9.84 -21.52 -4.92
C GLY A 38 10.44 -22.81 -5.50
N LEU A 39 10.97 -22.84 -6.72
CA LEU A 39 11.27 -24.11 -7.42
C LEU A 39 12.73 -24.42 -7.77
N PHE A 40 13.73 -23.74 -7.20
CA PHE A 40 15.13 -23.91 -7.64
C PHE A 40 16.15 -24.42 -6.60
N THR A 41 15.73 -24.99 -5.47
CA THR A 41 16.68 -25.53 -4.48
C THR A 41 16.25 -26.89 -3.94
N LEU A 42 16.27 -27.91 -4.78
CA LEU A 42 16.26 -29.29 -4.31
C LEU A 42 16.97 -30.21 -5.31
N LEU A 43 18.28 -30.40 -5.14
CA LEU A 43 19.05 -31.55 -5.62
C LEU A 43 20.50 -31.42 -5.09
N LEU A 44 21.05 -32.54 -4.61
CA LEU A 44 22.36 -32.76 -3.97
C LEU A 44 22.41 -32.39 -2.46
N LEU A 45 22.75 -33.26 -1.51
CA LEU A 45 23.43 -34.55 -1.53
C LEU A 45 23.19 -35.27 -0.18
N ASP A 46 22.76 -36.53 -0.23
CA ASP A 46 22.89 -37.51 0.84
C ASP A 46 24.35 -37.98 0.99
N LYS A 47 24.84 -38.12 2.24
CA LYS A 47 25.66 -39.25 2.71
C LYS A 47 25.99 -39.16 4.21
N GLN A 48 25.64 -40.23 4.93
CA GLN A 48 25.86 -40.53 6.36
C GLN A 48 27.34 -40.70 6.76
N VAL A 49 27.66 -40.43 8.05
CA VAL A 49 28.51 -41.29 8.91
C VAL A 49 28.10 -41.15 10.39
N MET A 50 28.07 -42.29 11.11
CA MET A 50 27.67 -42.52 12.51
C MET A 50 28.80 -42.28 13.52
N ALA A 51 28.48 -41.78 14.73
CA ALA A 51 29.25 -42.01 15.97
C ALA A 51 28.39 -41.80 17.25
N HIS A 52 28.73 -42.53 18.31
CA HIS A 52 28.02 -42.91 19.56
C HIS A 52 27.32 -41.85 20.45
N PRO A 53 26.39 -42.25 21.36
CA PRO A 53 25.62 -41.33 22.21
C PRO A 53 26.29 -41.04 23.56
N GLU A 54 26.41 -39.77 23.91
CA GLU A 54 26.75 -39.25 25.25
C GLU A 54 25.46 -38.83 25.98
N PRO A 55 25.38 -38.92 27.33
CA PRO A 55 24.13 -38.80 28.10
C PRO A 55 23.57 -37.36 28.10
N PRO A 56 22.25 -37.18 28.31
CA PRO A 56 21.60 -35.90 28.10
C PRO A 56 22.06 -34.89 29.15
N THR A 57 22.95 -34.00 28.74
CA THR A 57 23.20 -32.74 29.46
C THR A 57 21.94 -31.91 29.33
N ALA A 58 21.39 -31.45 30.45
CA ALA A 58 20.18 -30.65 30.53
C ALA A 58 20.24 -29.45 29.56
N MET A 59 19.65 -29.58 28.38
CA MET A 59 19.61 -28.52 27.39
C MET A 59 18.29 -27.77 27.49
N ASN A 60 18.43 -26.61 28.12
CA ASN A 60 17.85 -25.34 27.71
C ASN A 60 16.34 -25.35 27.47
N LEU A 61 15.61 -24.93 28.51
CA LEU A 61 14.26 -24.44 28.39
C LEU A 61 14.18 -23.53 27.16
N TYR A 62 13.35 -23.93 26.19
CA TYR A 62 12.95 -23.08 25.08
C TYR A 62 12.51 -21.74 25.68
N GLN A 63 13.34 -20.70 25.55
CA GLN A 63 12.93 -19.34 25.81
C GLN A 63 12.31 -18.86 24.50
N PRO A 64 10.98 -18.77 24.37
CA PRO A 64 10.38 -18.09 23.23
C PRO A 64 10.57 -16.59 23.47
N ASN A 65 11.79 -16.08 23.31
CA ASN A 65 12.05 -14.67 23.53
C ASN A 65 12.83 -14.05 22.37
N SER A 66 12.12 -13.90 21.26
CA SER A 66 12.07 -12.58 20.65
C SER A 66 10.61 -12.28 20.37
N ALA A 67 9.94 -11.52 21.25
CA ALA A 67 8.67 -10.91 20.87
C ALA A 67 8.92 -10.12 19.58
N THR A 68 8.38 -10.59 18.46
CA THR A 68 8.50 -9.91 17.17
C THR A 68 7.97 -8.50 17.36
N ARG A 69 8.80 -7.48 17.09
CA ARG A 69 8.37 -6.09 17.24
C ARG A 69 7.11 -5.84 16.41
N LYS A 70 6.22 -4.98 16.88
CA LYS A 70 5.05 -4.58 16.09
C LYS A 70 5.51 -4.00 14.73
N PRO A 71 4.82 -4.31 13.63
CA PRO A 71 5.10 -3.68 12.35
C PRO A 71 4.86 -2.18 12.42
N ARG A 72 5.70 -1.40 11.74
CA ARG A 72 5.58 0.06 11.63
C ARG A 72 4.89 0.42 10.33
N ILE A 73 3.66 0.92 10.45
CA ILE A 73 2.80 1.23 9.31
C ILE A 73 2.68 2.74 9.17
N LEU A 74 3.10 3.25 8.01
CA LEU A 74 2.92 4.64 7.63
C LEU A 74 1.65 4.77 6.79
N LEU A 75 0.59 5.28 7.40
CA LEU A 75 -0.68 5.55 6.73
C LEU A 75 -0.65 6.96 6.14
N ALA A 76 -1.17 7.13 4.93
CA ALA A 76 -1.23 8.43 4.28
C ALA A 76 -2.60 8.71 3.66
N ALA A 77 -3.05 9.96 3.78
CA ALA A 77 -4.26 10.45 3.15
C ALA A 77 -3.97 11.57 2.15
N SER A 78 -4.58 11.45 0.97
CA SER A 78 -4.57 12.50 -0.04
C SER A 78 -5.97 13.08 -0.29
N GLY A 79 -6.06 14.15 -1.09
CA GLY A 79 -7.28 14.94 -1.30
C GLY A 79 -8.43 14.18 -1.99
N SER A 80 -9.21 13.45 -1.20
CA SER A 80 -10.44 12.75 -1.62
C SER A 80 -11.44 12.78 -0.48
N VAL A 81 -12.74 12.83 -0.79
CA VAL A 81 -13.82 12.81 0.22
C VAL A 81 -13.70 11.59 1.15
N ALA A 82 -13.15 10.47 0.65
CA ALA A 82 -12.92 9.27 1.46
C ALA A 82 -11.94 9.47 2.63
N ALA A 83 -11.19 10.58 2.69
CA ALA A 83 -10.31 10.90 3.80
C ALA A 83 -11.07 11.13 5.12
N ILE A 84 -12.40 11.34 5.08
CA ILE A 84 -13.26 11.29 6.27
C ILE A 84 -13.16 9.94 7.02
N LYS A 85 -12.81 8.86 6.32
CA LYS A 85 -12.61 7.52 6.89
C LYS A 85 -11.19 7.26 7.38
N PHE A 86 -10.27 8.22 7.21
CA PHE A 86 -8.84 7.99 7.45
C PHE A 86 -8.55 7.72 8.93
N ALA A 87 -9.21 8.42 9.86
CA ALA A 87 -9.05 8.13 11.27
C ALA A 87 -9.55 6.73 11.66
N ASN A 88 -10.65 6.26 11.07
CA ASN A 88 -11.14 4.89 11.24
C ASN A 88 -10.13 3.86 10.70
N LEU A 89 -9.49 4.15 9.57
CA LEU A 89 -8.38 3.33 9.07
C LEU A 89 -7.23 3.27 10.08
N CYS A 90 -6.81 4.41 10.66
CA CYS A 90 -5.79 4.42 11.71
C CYS A 90 -6.18 3.51 12.89
N HIS A 91 -7.43 3.60 13.38
CA HIS A 91 -7.93 2.71 14.44
C HIS A 91 -7.82 1.22 14.07
N CYS A 92 -8.14 0.84 12.83
CA CYS A 92 -8.02 -0.55 12.37
C CYS A 92 -6.59 -1.11 12.50
N PHE A 93 -5.58 -0.26 12.31
CA PHE A 93 -4.17 -0.69 12.38
C PHE A 93 -3.56 -0.56 13.79
N SER A 94 -4.03 0.37 14.63
CA SER A 94 -3.37 0.74 15.90
C SER A 94 -3.26 -0.39 16.94
N GLU A 95 -4.16 -1.38 16.93
CA GLU A 95 -4.03 -2.53 17.84
C GLU A 95 -2.88 -3.45 17.44
N TRP A 96 -2.71 -3.67 16.14
CA TRP A 96 -1.74 -4.60 15.55
C TRP A 96 -0.36 -3.97 15.30
N ALA A 97 -0.31 -2.69 14.94
CA ALA A 97 0.87 -2.01 14.44
C ALA A 97 1.22 -0.73 15.24
N GLU A 98 2.48 -0.31 15.15
CA GLU A 98 2.85 1.09 15.42
C GLU A 98 2.44 1.93 14.19
N VAL A 99 1.61 2.96 14.39
CA VAL A 99 1.04 3.73 13.29
C VAL A 99 1.49 5.18 13.34
N LYS A 100 2.00 5.68 12.21
CA LYS A 100 2.16 7.11 11.95
C LYS A 100 1.30 7.50 10.75
N ALA A 101 0.77 8.72 10.76
CA ALA A 101 -0.11 9.22 9.73
C ALA A 101 0.51 10.41 9.00
N VAL A 102 0.30 10.52 7.69
CA VAL A 102 0.67 11.68 6.88
C VAL A 102 -0.57 12.19 6.16
N ALA A 103 -0.85 13.48 6.25
CA ALA A 103 -2.00 14.09 5.59
C ALA A 103 -1.56 15.22 4.67
N THR A 104 -1.89 15.11 3.39
CA THR A 104 -1.71 16.24 2.45
C THR A 104 -2.62 17.40 2.84
N LYS A 105 -2.23 18.63 2.50
CA LYS A 105 -3.09 19.82 2.66
C LYS A 105 -4.53 19.62 2.18
N ALA A 106 -4.71 19.00 1.01
CA ALA A 106 -6.03 18.76 0.44
C ALA A 106 -6.88 17.73 1.22
N SER A 107 -6.24 16.74 1.86
CA SER A 107 -6.97 15.76 2.70
C SER A 107 -7.52 16.38 3.98
N LEU A 108 -6.87 17.43 4.50
CA LEU A 108 -7.30 18.11 5.73
C LEU A 108 -8.67 18.77 5.63
N HIS A 109 -9.20 18.98 4.41
CA HIS A 109 -10.57 19.46 4.22
C HIS A 109 -11.65 18.44 4.65
N PHE A 110 -11.30 17.15 4.71
CA PHE A 110 -12.26 16.07 4.99
C PHE A 110 -11.95 15.34 6.30
N ILE A 111 -10.74 15.54 6.84
CA ILE A 111 -10.27 14.88 8.04
C ILE A 111 -10.71 15.66 9.27
N ASP A 112 -11.41 14.98 10.18
CA ASP A 112 -11.61 15.49 11.53
C ASP A 112 -10.44 15.07 12.43
N ARG A 113 -9.62 16.05 12.84
CA ARG A 113 -8.43 15.79 13.67
C ARG A 113 -8.74 15.21 15.04
N VAL A 114 -9.94 15.41 15.60
CA VAL A 114 -10.27 14.85 16.93
C VAL A 114 -10.61 13.36 16.89
N SER A 115 -10.83 12.81 15.68
CA SER A 115 -11.25 11.42 15.50
C SER A 115 -10.11 10.39 15.52
N PHE A 116 -8.85 10.85 15.49
CA PHE A 116 -7.68 9.96 15.46
C PHE A 116 -7.46 9.23 16.79
N PRO A 117 -6.85 8.02 16.76
CA PRO A 117 -6.35 7.37 17.96
C PRO A 117 -5.31 8.26 18.66
N LYS A 118 -5.31 8.25 20.00
CA LYS A 118 -4.42 9.11 20.82
C LYS A 118 -2.94 8.92 20.52
N ASP A 119 -2.54 7.69 20.19
CA ASP A 119 -1.14 7.32 19.97
C ASP A 119 -0.69 7.47 18.50
N VAL A 120 -1.55 8.02 17.63
CA VAL A 120 -1.21 8.26 16.22
C VAL A 120 -0.87 9.72 15.99
N THR A 121 0.40 10.00 15.71
CA THR A 121 0.83 11.32 15.25
C THR A 121 0.50 11.51 13.77
N VAL A 122 -0.19 12.62 13.45
CA VAL A 122 -0.51 13.03 12.07
C VAL A 122 0.45 14.14 11.64
N TYR A 123 1.29 13.85 10.67
CA TYR A 123 2.25 14.79 10.10
C TYR A 123 1.69 15.49 8.85
N THR A 124 2.01 16.78 8.70
CA THR A 124 1.65 17.60 7.54
C THR A 124 2.90 18.26 6.93
N ASP A 125 2.72 18.96 5.81
CA ASP A 125 3.82 19.64 5.11
C ASP A 125 4.54 20.66 6.00
N GLU A 126 3.82 21.27 6.95
CA GLU A 126 4.38 22.23 7.92
C GLU A 126 5.36 21.58 8.91
N ASP A 127 5.19 20.29 9.22
CA ASP A 127 6.06 19.57 10.15
C ASP A 127 7.46 19.31 9.57
N GLU A 128 7.56 19.25 8.24
CA GLU A 128 8.85 19.08 7.57
C GLU A 128 9.79 20.26 7.85
N TRP A 129 9.26 21.47 7.78
CA TRP A 129 10.01 22.70 8.01
C TRP A 129 10.16 23.05 9.50
N SER A 130 9.28 22.55 10.36
CA SER A 130 9.41 22.77 11.81
C SER A 130 10.56 21.95 12.42
N MET A 131 10.86 20.78 11.82
CA MET A 131 11.92 19.87 12.26
C MET A 131 13.30 20.18 11.69
N TRP A 132 13.37 20.81 10.51
CA TRP A 132 14.63 21.16 9.87
C TRP A 132 14.92 22.67 9.99
N LYS A 133 15.92 23.04 10.80
CA LYS A 133 16.31 24.44 11.02
C LYS A 133 17.72 24.75 10.51
N LYS A 134 18.59 23.75 10.52
CA LYS A 134 19.97 23.86 10.04
C LYS A 134 20.43 22.56 9.38
N ILE A 135 21.50 22.68 8.60
CA ILE A 135 22.22 21.54 8.06
C ILE A 135 22.65 20.63 9.22
N GLY A 136 22.35 19.34 9.09
CA GLY A 136 22.59 18.32 10.12
C GLY A 136 21.34 17.93 10.92
N ASP A 137 20.25 18.71 10.85
CA ASP A 137 18.97 18.32 11.44
C ASP A 137 18.32 17.20 10.62
N ASN A 138 17.46 16.41 11.28
CA ASN A 138 16.73 15.32 10.64
C ASN A 138 15.73 15.86 9.60
N VAL A 139 15.70 15.23 8.44
CA VAL A 139 14.74 15.54 7.36
C VAL A 139 13.55 14.59 7.50
N LEU A 140 12.37 15.13 7.81
CA LEU A 140 11.21 14.35 8.24
C LEU A 140 10.79 13.26 7.23
N HIS A 141 10.72 13.56 5.92
CA HIS A 141 10.33 12.55 4.93
C HIS A 141 11.31 11.37 4.87
N ILE A 142 12.61 11.62 5.08
CA ILE A 142 13.64 10.58 5.14
C ILE A 142 13.47 9.73 6.40
N GLU A 143 13.20 10.37 7.54
CA GLU A 143 12.97 9.67 8.81
C GLU A 143 11.70 8.80 8.78
N LEU A 144 10.60 9.30 8.21
CA LEU A 144 9.38 8.51 8.03
C LEU A 144 9.61 7.32 7.10
N ARG A 145 10.32 7.51 5.98
CA ARG A 145 10.71 6.43 5.05
C ARG A 145 11.63 5.38 5.70
N ARG A 146 12.55 5.80 6.57
CA ARG A 146 13.43 4.88 7.33
C ARG A 146 12.61 4.09 8.35
N TRP A 147 11.75 4.77 9.09
CA TRP A 147 10.95 4.21 10.18
C TRP A 147 9.92 3.17 9.70
N ALA A 148 9.27 3.42 8.56
CA ALA A 148 8.16 2.59 8.08
C ALA A 148 8.65 1.23 7.54
N ASP A 149 7.96 0.14 7.91
CA ASP A 149 8.10 -1.17 7.28
C ASP A 149 7.19 -1.29 6.06
N ILE A 150 5.99 -0.72 6.16
CA ILE A 150 4.98 -0.67 5.09
C ILE A 150 4.42 0.75 4.99
N MET A 151 4.15 1.19 3.76
CA MET A 151 3.36 2.41 3.52
C MET A 151 2.00 2.07 2.91
N VAL A 152 0.95 2.76 3.34
CA VAL A 152 -0.41 2.63 2.78
C VAL A 152 -0.97 4.01 2.49
N ILE A 153 -1.32 4.28 1.22
CA ILE A 153 -1.96 5.54 0.81
C ILE A 153 -3.45 5.29 0.60
N ALA A 154 -4.28 5.72 1.55
CA ALA A 154 -5.71 5.45 1.58
C ALA A 154 -6.47 6.60 2.26
N PRO A 155 -7.09 7.52 1.51
CA PRO A 155 -7.28 7.47 0.05
C PRO A 155 -6.07 7.95 -0.76
N LEU A 156 -5.89 7.32 -1.94
CA LEU A 156 -5.11 7.86 -3.05
C LEU A 156 -6.01 8.63 -4.04
N SER A 157 -5.83 9.94 -4.12
CA SER A 157 -6.51 10.82 -5.07
C SER A 157 -5.87 10.71 -6.45
N ALA A 158 -6.63 11.02 -7.51
CA ALA A 158 -6.10 11.05 -8.88
C ALA A 158 -4.92 12.01 -9.06
N ASN A 159 -4.94 13.14 -8.34
CA ASN A 159 -3.85 14.11 -8.36
C ASN A 159 -2.56 13.53 -7.78
N THR A 160 -2.62 12.96 -6.57
CA THR A 160 -1.45 12.31 -5.96
C THR A 160 -1.00 11.10 -6.78
N LEU A 161 -1.91 10.32 -7.37
CA LEU A 161 -1.58 9.23 -8.30
C LEU A 161 -0.75 9.76 -9.48
N GLY A 162 -1.18 10.85 -10.12
CA GLY A 162 -0.43 11.49 -11.20
C GLY A 162 0.94 12.01 -10.77
N LYS A 163 1.05 12.60 -9.56
CA LYS A 163 2.33 13.03 -9.01
C LYS A 163 3.29 11.87 -8.78
N ILE A 164 2.81 10.77 -8.22
CA ILE A 164 3.62 9.57 -7.98
C ILE A 164 4.09 8.99 -9.31
N ALA A 165 3.19 8.80 -10.28
CA ALA A 165 3.54 8.29 -11.60
C ALA A 165 4.51 9.21 -12.36
N GLY A 166 4.42 10.52 -12.14
CA GLY A 166 5.34 11.51 -12.70
C GLY A 166 6.64 11.72 -11.92
N GLY A 167 6.83 11.04 -10.78
CA GLY A 167 8.01 11.21 -9.92
C GLY A 167 8.14 12.59 -9.27
N LEU A 168 7.03 13.31 -9.09
CA LEU A 168 6.99 14.61 -8.43
C LEU A 168 7.06 14.47 -6.90
N CYS A 169 7.70 15.44 -6.23
CA CYS A 169 7.91 15.45 -4.79
C CYS A 169 7.82 16.89 -4.23
N ASP A 170 6.60 17.42 -4.16
CA ASP A 170 6.33 18.82 -3.81
C ASP A 170 5.61 19.01 -2.47
N ASN A 171 5.42 17.93 -1.72
CA ASN A 171 4.84 17.91 -0.38
C ASN A 171 5.34 16.70 0.42
N LEU A 172 5.08 16.65 1.72
CA LEU A 172 5.62 15.64 2.61
C LEU A 172 5.33 14.21 2.11
N LEU A 173 4.08 13.95 1.73
CA LEU A 173 3.65 12.65 1.21
C LEU A 173 4.46 12.23 -0.04
N THR A 174 4.53 13.10 -1.03
CA THR A 174 5.19 12.77 -2.31
C THR A 174 6.72 12.75 -2.18
N CYS A 175 7.32 13.52 -1.27
CA CYS A 175 8.73 13.39 -0.90
C CYS A 175 9.04 12.02 -0.28
N ILE A 176 8.19 11.50 0.62
CA ILE A 176 8.33 10.15 1.19
C ILE A 176 8.28 9.10 0.08
N VAL A 177 7.30 9.19 -0.82
CA VAL A 177 7.15 8.23 -1.94
C VAL A 177 8.33 8.30 -2.89
N ARG A 178 8.83 9.51 -3.20
CA ARG A 178 9.96 9.69 -4.12
C ARG A 178 11.29 9.15 -3.57
N ALA A 179 11.43 9.12 -2.24
CA ALA A 179 12.55 8.54 -1.52
C ALA A 179 12.31 7.06 -1.11
N TRP A 180 11.18 6.48 -1.52
CA TRP A 180 10.79 5.14 -1.11
C TRP A 180 11.73 4.08 -1.70
N ASP A 181 11.89 2.99 -0.95
CA ASP A 181 12.59 1.80 -1.39
C ASP A 181 11.58 0.69 -1.56
N TYR A 182 11.37 0.30 -2.81
CA TYR A 182 10.33 -0.63 -3.22
C TYR A 182 10.62 -2.09 -2.82
N SER A 183 11.74 -2.38 -2.14
CA SER A 183 11.87 -3.64 -1.38
C SER A 183 10.91 -3.69 -0.17
N LYS A 184 10.52 -2.51 0.34
CA LYS A 184 9.45 -2.33 1.32
C LYS A 184 8.10 -2.23 0.62
N PRO A 185 7.08 -2.97 1.08
CA PRO A 185 5.77 -2.95 0.45
C PRO A 185 5.10 -1.58 0.57
N MET A 186 4.45 -1.17 -0.52
CA MET A 186 3.60 0.00 -0.58
C MET A 186 2.24 -0.40 -1.13
N PHE A 187 1.18 -0.01 -0.42
CA PHE A 187 -0.20 -0.23 -0.84
C PHE A 187 -0.88 1.09 -1.15
N VAL A 188 -1.77 1.09 -2.14
CA VAL A 188 -2.59 2.24 -2.47
C VAL A 188 -4.06 1.86 -2.59
N ALA A 189 -4.95 2.66 -2.02
CA ALA A 189 -6.40 2.52 -2.16
C ALA A 189 -6.96 3.76 -2.86
N PRO A 190 -7.09 3.75 -4.20
CA PRO A 190 -7.62 4.87 -4.95
C PRO A 190 -9.03 5.24 -4.53
N ALA A 191 -9.32 6.55 -4.50
CA ALA A 191 -10.63 7.07 -4.19
C ALA A 191 -10.90 8.35 -4.99
N MET A 192 -11.74 8.25 -6.01
CA MET A 192 -12.07 9.34 -6.93
C MET A 192 -13.45 9.14 -7.55
N ASN A 193 -14.02 10.19 -8.15
CA ASN A 193 -15.28 10.06 -8.87
C ASN A 193 -15.15 9.08 -10.05
N THR A 194 -16.25 8.41 -10.43
CA THR A 194 -16.32 7.44 -11.53
C THR A 194 -15.76 7.96 -12.85
N PHE A 195 -15.99 9.22 -13.20
CA PHE A 195 -15.45 9.82 -14.42
C PHE A 195 -13.93 10.00 -14.36
N MET A 196 -13.38 10.30 -13.18
CA MET A 196 -11.92 10.34 -12.97
C MET A 196 -11.34 8.93 -13.03
N TRP A 197 -12.01 7.95 -12.40
CA TRP A 197 -11.58 6.55 -12.46
C TRP A 197 -11.57 6.00 -13.90
N ASN A 198 -12.61 6.33 -14.67
CA ASN A 198 -12.74 5.88 -16.06
C ASN A 198 -11.84 6.64 -17.04
N ASN A 199 -11.27 7.76 -16.63
CA ASN A 199 -10.36 8.55 -17.45
C ASN A 199 -9.09 7.74 -17.78
N PRO A 200 -8.60 7.78 -19.03
CA PRO A 200 -7.43 7.01 -19.44
C PRO A 200 -6.14 7.31 -18.66
N PHE A 201 -6.00 8.49 -18.05
CA PHE A 201 -4.85 8.79 -17.19
C PHE A 201 -4.80 7.90 -15.95
N THR A 202 -5.94 7.52 -15.38
CA THR A 202 -5.98 6.65 -14.20
C THR A 202 -5.36 5.30 -14.50
N GLU A 203 -5.77 4.66 -15.60
CA GLU A 203 -5.20 3.39 -16.05
C GLU A 203 -3.70 3.50 -16.33
N ARG A 204 -3.27 4.53 -17.07
CA ARG A 204 -1.84 4.76 -17.37
C ARG A 204 -1.00 4.96 -16.11
N HIS A 205 -1.47 5.77 -15.16
CA HIS A 205 -0.73 6.01 -13.93
C HIS A 205 -0.72 4.77 -13.03
N LEU A 206 -1.81 3.99 -13.00
CA LEU A 206 -1.85 2.72 -12.28
C LEU A 206 -0.83 1.72 -12.83
N MET A 207 -0.69 1.62 -14.16
CA MET A 207 0.35 0.80 -14.79
C MET A 207 1.76 1.25 -14.35
N VAL A 208 2.05 2.55 -14.39
CA VAL A 208 3.37 3.06 -13.98
C VAL A 208 3.71 2.72 -12.53
N ILE A 209 2.74 2.82 -11.60
CA ILE A 209 3.01 2.48 -10.20
C ILE A 209 3.06 0.98 -9.95
N ASP A 210 2.36 0.17 -10.75
CA ASP A 210 2.43 -1.29 -10.70
C ASP A 210 3.82 -1.79 -11.11
N ASP A 211 4.40 -1.19 -12.15
CA ASP A 211 5.78 -1.47 -12.59
C ASP A 211 6.82 -1.17 -11.48
N LEU A 212 6.50 -0.29 -10.53
CA LEU A 212 7.32 0.00 -9.35
C LEU A 212 7.13 -1.01 -8.21
N GLY A 213 6.19 -1.95 -8.33
CA GLY A 213 5.83 -2.91 -7.28
C GLY A 213 4.82 -2.38 -6.26
N ILE A 214 4.12 -1.29 -6.55
CA ILE A 214 3.07 -0.76 -5.66
C ILE A 214 1.81 -1.61 -5.79
N SER A 215 1.34 -2.15 -4.67
CA SER A 215 0.15 -3.00 -4.62
C SER A 215 -1.14 -2.18 -4.59
N LEU A 216 -2.00 -2.37 -5.59
CA LEU A 216 -3.32 -1.74 -5.65
C LEU A 216 -4.35 -2.50 -4.82
N ILE A 217 -5.03 -1.78 -3.93
CA ILE A 217 -6.28 -2.21 -3.30
C ILE A 217 -7.42 -1.56 -4.10
N PRO A 218 -8.19 -2.33 -4.88
CA PRO A 218 -9.09 -1.77 -5.87
C PRO A 218 -10.24 -0.98 -5.23
N PRO A 219 -10.73 0.08 -5.88
CA PRO A 219 -11.95 0.74 -5.44
C PRO A 219 -13.18 -0.16 -5.58
N VAL A 220 -14.25 0.20 -4.90
CA VAL A 220 -15.54 -0.49 -4.93
C VAL A 220 -16.56 0.30 -5.74
N THR A 221 -17.50 -0.43 -6.35
CA THR A 221 -18.66 0.16 -7.02
C THR A 221 -19.74 0.46 -6.00
N LYS A 222 -20.07 1.74 -5.79
CA LYS A 222 -21.18 2.18 -4.93
C LYS A 222 -21.66 3.58 -5.31
N ARG A 223 -22.69 4.07 -4.63
CA ARG A 223 -23.10 5.47 -4.72
C ARG A 223 -22.01 6.37 -4.11
N LEU A 224 -21.55 7.34 -4.88
CA LEU A 224 -20.48 8.27 -4.54
C LEU A 224 -21.03 9.53 -3.87
N ALA A 225 -20.13 10.32 -3.25
CA ALA A 225 -20.50 11.56 -2.54
C ALA A 225 -21.19 12.60 -3.44
N CYS A 226 -20.90 12.58 -4.74
CA CYS A 226 -21.53 13.44 -5.75
C CYS A 226 -22.93 12.97 -6.20
N GLY A 227 -23.38 11.78 -5.78
CA GLY A 227 -24.67 11.19 -6.15
C GLY A 227 -24.60 10.10 -7.22
N ASP A 228 -23.53 10.06 -8.03
CA ASP A 228 -23.31 9.05 -9.08
C ASP A 228 -23.20 7.64 -8.50
N TYR A 229 -23.71 6.64 -9.22
CA TYR A 229 -23.43 5.23 -8.95
C TYR A 229 -22.33 4.73 -9.89
N GLY A 230 -21.22 4.23 -9.35
CA GLY A 230 -20.14 3.73 -10.18
C GLY A 230 -18.89 3.32 -9.41
N ASN A 231 -17.89 2.87 -10.15
CA ASN A 231 -16.60 2.46 -9.59
C ASN A 231 -15.73 3.67 -9.25
N GLY A 232 -14.86 3.56 -8.26
CA GLY A 232 -13.94 4.64 -7.85
C GLY A 232 -14.03 5.01 -6.38
N ALA A 233 -14.99 4.43 -5.63
CA ALA A 233 -15.05 4.65 -4.20
C ALA A 233 -13.94 3.87 -3.47
N MET A 234 -13.31 4.47 -2.46
CA MET A 234 -12.29 3.77 -1.67
C MET A 234 -12.81 2.43 -1.12
N ALA A 235 -11.95 1.42 -1.14
CA ALA A 235 -12.15 0.19 -0.38
C ALA A 235 -12.46 0.51 1.10
N GLU A 236 -13.24 -0.35 1.75
CA GLU A 236 -13.54 -0.15 3.16
C GLU A 236 -12.28 -0.34 4.02
N PRO A 237 -12.12 0.44 5.12
CA PRO A 237 -10.93 0.36 5.97
C PRO A 237 -10.57 -1.04 6.45
N SER A 238 -11.57 -1.88 6.73
CA SER A 238 -11.37 -3.29 7.12
C SER A 238 -10.75 -4.15 6.01
N LEU A 239 -11.11 -3.92 4.75
CA LEU A 239 -10.52 -4.61 3.61
C LEU A 239 -9.07 -4.17 3.40
N ILE A 240 -8.80 -2.86 3.52
CA ILE A 240 -7.45 -2.31 3.43
C ILE A 240 -6.56 -2.92 4.51
N TYR A 241 -7.04 -2.92 5.76
CA TYR A 241 -6.33 -3.51 6.89
C TYR A 241 -6.03 -4.99 6.71
N SER A 242 -7.06 -5.80 6.41
CA SER A 242 -6.89 -7.25 6.25
C SER A 242 -5.94 -7.60 5.10
N THR A 243 -5.99 -6.88 3.99
CA THR A 243 -5.07 -7.08 2.84
C THR A 243 -3.62 -6.88 3.27
N VAL A 244 -3.32 -5.77 3.96
CA VAL A 244 -1.95 -5.46 4.41
C VAL A 244 -1.48 -6.44 5.48
N ARG A 245 -2.36 -6.82 6.41
CA ARG A 245 -2.04 -7.76 7.49
C ARG A 245 -1.71 -9.15 6.96
N ILE A 246 -2.54 -9.69 6.07
CA ILE A 246 -2.30 -11.00 5.44
C ILE A 246 -0.98 -11.01 4.67
N PHE A 247 -0.69 -9.94 3.92
CA PHE A 247 0.58 -9.80 3.23
C PHE A 247 1.78 -9.86 4.19
N TYR A 248 1.71 -9.11 5.29
CA TYR A 248 2.79 -9.08 6.29
C TYR A 248 3.00 -10.46 6.94
N GLU A 249 1.93 -11.11 7.38
CA GLU A 249 1.99 -12.43 8.04
C GLU A 249 2.57 -13.51 7.11
N ASN A 250 2.22 -13.50 5.82
CA ASN A 250 2.78 -14.43 4.84
C ASN A 250 4.28 -14.20 4.61
N ARG A 251 4.73 -12.94 4.62
CA ARG A 251 6.15 -12.61 4.42
C ARG A 251 7.01 -13.06 5.60
N GLU A 252 6.52 -12.89 6.83
CA GLU A 252 7.20 -13.39 8.03
C GLU A 252 7.32 -14.93 8.03
N GLN A 253 6.27 -15.65 7.61
CA GLN A 253 6.32 -17.11 7.48
C GLN A 253 7.35 -17.57 6.45
N SER A 254 7.44 -16.88 5.30
CA SER A 254 8.46 -17.20 4.28
C SER A 254 9.89 -16.96 4.74
N ASN A 255 10.11 -15.97 5.63
CA ASN A 255 11.42 -15.67 6.19
C ASN A 255 11.80 -16.59 7.35
N GLY A 256 10.81 -17.10 8.11
CA GLY A 256 11.02 -17.99 9.25
C GLY A 256 11.13 -19.49 8.91
N GLY A 257 10.80 -19.90 7.68
CA GLY A 257 10.80 -21.31 7.25
C GLY A 257 12.14 -21.89 6.77
N ASN A 258 13.25 -21.15 6.87
CA ASN A 258 14.59 -21.54 6.40
C ASN A 258 15.60 -21.78 7.54
N VAL A 259 15.14 -22.19 8.73
CA VAL A 259 16.01 -22.55 9.88
C VAL A 259 16.09 -24.06 10.03
#